data_AF-A0A535AZL7-F1
#
_entry.id   AF-A0A535AZL7-F1
#
_cell.length_a   1.000
_cell.length_b   1.000
_cell.length_c   1.000
_cell.angle_alpha   90.00
_cell.angle_beta   90.00
_cell.angle_gamma   90.00
#
_symmetry.space_group_name_H-M   'P 1'
#
loop_
_entity.id
_entity.type
_entity.pdbx_description
1 polymer ?
#
loop_
_entity_poly.entity_id
_entity_poly.type
_entity_poly.pdbx_seq_one_letter_code
_entity_poly.pdbx_strand_id
1 'polypeptide(L)'
;MKTKVILQIVAMLALAFASMSLVNISHMEDRQDQKVEGKFELYRTAIKDAHQIDINGFKDRLKGGLADGKAITEYDLEELLTGIKFEMEHTSDGFIALEIAMDHLERIPDYYSRLCRLEREAVSDKLLRN
;
A
#
# COMPACT_ATOMS: atom_id res chain seq x y z
N MET A 1 -22.20 -55.60 -15.29
CA MET A 1 -21.86 -54.52 -16.26
C MET A 1 -22.39 -53.16 -15.83
N LYS A 2 -23.67 -53.03 -15.41
CA LYS A 2 -24.30 -51.74 -15.05
C LYS A 2 -23.61 -50.97 -13.89
N THR A 3 -23.12 -51.65 -12.86
CA THR A 3 -22.45 -51.02 -11.70
C THR A 3 -21.06 -50.45 -12.00
N LYS A 4 -20.28 -51.08 -12.90
CA LYS A 4 -18.97 -50.54 -13.34
C LYS A 4 -19.13 -49.26 -14.17
N VAL A 5 -20.18 -49.19 -14.99
CA VAL A 5 -20.51 -47.99 -15.78
C VAL A 5 -20.94 -46.84 -14.87
N ILE A 6 -21.77 -47.11 -13.85
CA ILE A 6 -22.16 -46.09 -12.87
C ILE A 6 -20.96 -45.55 -12.10
N LEU A 7 -20.02 -46.42 -11.68
CA LEU A 7 -18.81 -46.00 -10.97
C LEU A 7 -17.90 -45.11 -11.84
N GLN A 8 -17.78 -45.43 -13.13
CA GLN A 8 -17.02 -44.59 -14.08
C GLN A 8 -17.66 -43.22 -14.29
N ILE A 9 -18.99 -43.15 -14.36
CA ILE A 9 -19.72 -41.88 -14.51
C ILE A 9 -19.53 -40.99 -13.28
N VAL A 10 -19.62 -41.57 -12.07
CA VAL A 10 -19.38 -40.83 -10.81
C VAL A 10 -17.94 -40.34 -10.72
N ALA A 11 -16.96 -41.15 -11.12
CA ALA A 11 -15.55 -40.74 -11.16
C ALA A 11 -15.29 -39.59 -12.14
N MET A 12 -15.90 -39.65 -13.34
CA MET A 12 -15.77 -38.57 -14.34
C MET A 12 -16.44 -37.26 -13.87
N LEU A 13 -17.60 -37.35 -13.21
CA LEU A 13 -18.28 -36.19 -12.61
C LEU A 13 -17.46 -35.58 -11.46
N ALA A 14 -16.86 -36.40 -10.59
CA ALA A 14 -15.99 -35.92 -9.52
C ALA A 14 -14.73 -35.23 -10.07
N LEU A 15 -14.14 -35.78 -11.13
CA LEU A 15 -12.97 -35.21 -11.79
C LEU A 15 -13.29 -33.88 -12.48
N ALA A 16 -14.48 -33.75 -13.09
CA ALA A 16 -14.96 -32.50 -13.68
C ALA A 16 -15.25 -31.42 -12.62
N PHE A 17 -15.79 -31.80 -11.46
CA PHE A 17 -15.99 -30.86 -10.34
C PHE A 17 -14.68 -30.39 -9.72
N ALA A 18 -13.69 -31.30 -9.58
CA ALA A 18 -12.36 -30.96 -9.09
C ALA A 18 -11.62 -30.01 -10.07
N SER A 19 -11.74 -30.24 -11.38
CA SER A 19 -11.10 -29.38 -12.38
C SER A 19 -11.74 -27.99 -12.46
N MET A 20 -13.07 -27.87 -12.36
CA MET A 20 -13.74 -26.56 -12.29
C MET A 20 -13.38 -25.77 -11.03
N SER A 21 -13.14 -26.46 -9.90
CA SER A 21 -12.71 -25.81 -8.66
C SER A 21 -11.29 -25.23 -8.75
N LEU A 22 -10.37 -25.94 -9.43
CA LEU A 22 -9.00 -25.48 -9.64
C LEU A 22 -8.92 -24.22 -10.52
N VAL A 23 -9.74 -24.15 -11.59
CA VAL A 23 -9.76 -22.98 -12.50
C VAL A 23 -10.29 -21.72 -11.80
N ASN A 24 -11.24 -21.85 -10.88
CA ASN A 24 -11.75 -20.70 -10.11
C ASN A 24 -10.72 -20.14 -9.12
N ILE A 25 -9.90 -21.01 -8.52
CA ILE A 25 -8.83 -20.59 -7.58
C ILE A 25 -7.74 -19.80 -8.31
N SER A 26 -7.27 -20.29 -9.47
CA SER A 26 -6.25 -19.59 -10.25
C SER A 26 -6.71 -18.21 -10.75
N HIS A 27 -8.01 -18.06 -11.05
CA HIS A 27 -8.57 -16.77 -11.49
C HIS A 27 -8.79 -15.77 -10.34
N MET A 28 -8.77 -16.23 -9.08
CA MET A 28 -8.79 -15.36 -7.91
C MET A 28 -7.39 -14.86 -7.53
N GLU A 29 -6.37 -15.70 -7.62
CA GLU A 29 -4.97 -15.30 -7.41
C GLU A 29 -4.51 -14.29 -8.48
N ASP A 30 -4.74 -14.56 -9.77
CA ASP A 30 -4.37 -13.66 -10.87
C ASP A 30 -5.05 -12.27 -10.77
N ARG A 31 -6.32 -12.23 -10.32
CA ARG A 31 -7.01 -10.95 -10.11
C ARG A 31 -6.46 -10.16 -8.91
N GLN A 32 -5.96 -10.84 -7.90
CA GLN A 32 -5.38 -10.18 -6.74
C GLN A 32 -4.00 -9.60 -7.08
N ASP A 33 -3.18 -10.34 -7.82
CA ASP A 33 -1.87 -9.89 -8.28
C ASP A 33 -1.97 -8.68 -9.23
N GLN A 34 -2.91 -8.69 -10.18
CA GLN A 34 -3.16 -7.55 -11.08
C GLN A 34 -3.60 -6.28 -10.31
N LYS A 35 -4.40 -6.44 -9.25
CA LYS A 35 -4.85 -5.31 -8.41
C LYS A 35 -3.72 -4.75 -7.56
N VAL A 36 -2.84 -5.60 -7.04
CA VAL A 36 -1.66 -5.20 -6.26
C VAL A 36 -0.67 -4.44 -7.15
N GLU A 37 -0.37 -4.96 -8.34
CA GLU A 37 0.50 -4.33 -9.32
C GLU A 37 -0.03 -2.95 -9.75
N GLY A 38 -1.33 -2.87 -10.06
CA GLY A 38 -1.97 -1.61 -10.43
C GLY A 38 -1.96 -0.56 -9.30
N LYS A 39 -2.10 -0.99 -8.05
CA LYS A 39 -2.00 -0.08 -6.88
C LYS A 39 -0.56 0.40 -6.67
N PHE A 40 0.44 -0.47 -6.84
CA PHE A 40 1.84 -0.08 -6.70
C PHE A 40 2.26 0.96 -7.74
N GLU A 41 1.94 0.72 -9.02
CA GLU A 41 2.30 1.66 -10.09
C GLU A 41 1.60 3.02 -9.97
N LEU A 42 0.37 3.05 -9.43
CA LEU A 42 -0.30 4.31 -9.06
C LEU A 42 0.52 5.10 -8.04
N TYR A 43 0.94 4.46 -6.94
CA TYR A 43 1.70 5.12 -5.88
C TYR A 43 3.07 5.57 -6.37
N ARG A 44 3.76 4.70 -7.12
CA ARG A 44 5.06 4.99 -7.69
C ARG A 44 5.02 6.21 -8.60
N THR A 45 4.02 6.28 -9.49
CA THR A 45 3.86 7.42 -10.41
C THR A 45 3.58 8.70 -9.63
N ALA A 46 2.62 8.67 -8.70
CA ALA A 46 2.26 9.85 -7.91
C ALA A 46 3.42 10.39 -7.07
N ILE A 47 4.16 9.52 -6.37
CA ILE A 47 5.31 9.91 -5.54
C ILE A 47 6.46 10.43 -6.42
N LYS A 48 6.72 9.80 -7.57
CA LYS A 48 7.74 10.25 -8.52
C LYS A 48 7.41 11.61 -9.12
N ASP A 49 6.16 11.84 -9.50
CA ASP A 49 5.72 13.10 -10.10
C ASP A 49 5.75 14.24 -9.07
N ALA A 50 5.33 13.98 -7.83
CA ALA A 50 5.28 14.99 -6.77
C ALA A 50 6.66 15.34 -6.20
N HIS A 51 7.48 14.31 -5.95
CA HIS A 51 8.69 14.43 -5.12
C HIS A 51 9.97 13.97 -5.80
N GLN A 52 9.89 13.51 -7.06
CA GLN A 52 11.04 12.98 -7.82
C GLN A 52 11.67 11.73 -7.17
N ILE A 53 10.89 10.99 -6.37
CA ILE A 53 11.30 9.76 -5.70
C ILE A 53 10.74 8.56 -6.49
N ASP A 54 11.63 7.74 -7.06
CA ASP A 54 11.23 6.47 -7.67
C ASP A 54 11.29 5.35 -6.62
N ILE A 55 10.13 4.92 -6.12
CA ILE A 55 10.03 3.89 -5.07
C ILE A 55 10.32 2.47 -5.57
N ASN A 56 10.65 2.30 -6.85
CA ASN A 56 11.03 1.00 -7.38
C ASN A 56 12.31 0.49 -6.69
N GLY A 57 12.20 -0.64 -6.00
CA GLY A 57 13.30 -1.18 -5.20
C GLY A 57 13.59 -0.39 -3.92
N PHE A 58 12.62 0.37 -3.42
CA PHE A 58 12.67 1.01 -2.11
C PHE A 58 13.06 0.01 -1.00
N LYS A 59 13.88 0.47 -0.06
CA LYS A 59 14.31 -0.28 1.13
C LYS A 59 14.49 0.68 2.29
N ASP A 60 14.08 0.23 3.47
CA ASP A 60 14.27 0.95 4.72
C ASP A 60 15.77 1.20 4.99
N ARG A 61 16.06 2.37 5.56
CA ARG A 61 17.43 2.86 5.84
C ARG A 61 17.59 3.26 7.30
N LEU A 62 16.54 3.76 7.92
CA LEU A 62 16.44 3.96 9.35
C LEU A 62 16.18 2.61 10.03
N LYS A 63 16.46 2.53 11.34
CA LYS A 63 16.28 1.30 12.11
C LYS A 63 15.28 1.54 13.22
N GLY A 64 14.36 0.60 13.40
CA GLY A 64 13.43 0.58 14.53
C GLY A 64 12.16 1.40 14.28
N GLY A 65 11.89 1.78 13.03
CA GLY A 65 10.63 2.36 12.61
C GLY A 65 9.47 1.38 12.81
N LEU A 66 8.27 1.91 13.04
CA LEU A 66 7.07 1.06 13.11
C LEU A 66 6.69 0.52 11.73
N ALA A 67 7.06 1.25 10.67
CA ALA A 67 6.80 0.91 9.29
C ALA A 67 7.88 0.01 8.66
N ASP A 68 8.92 -0.39 9.40
CA ASP A 68 10.00 -1.26 8.91
C ASP A 68 9.41 -2.51 8.22
N GLY A 69 9.71 -2.70 6.93
CA GLY A 69 9.27 -3.82 6.10
C GLY A 69 7.83 -3.77 5.61
N LYS A 70 7.08 -2.69 5.87
CA LYS A 70 5.70 -2.50 5.39
C LYS A 70 5.66 -2.03 3.94
N ALA A 71 4.60 -2.39 3.23
CA ALA A 71 4.43 -1.90 1.87
C ALA A 71 3.98 -0.44 1.88
N ILE A 72 4.61 0.41 1.05
CA ILE A 72 4.24 1.82 0.86
C ILE A 72 2.74 1.96 0.52
N THR A 73 2.18 0.99 -0.20
CA THR A 73 0.77 0.99 -0.60
C THR A 73 -0.21 0.66 0.53
N GLU A 74 0.24 0.40 1.76
CA GLU A 74 -0.64 0.20 2.92
C GLU A 74 -1.21 1.52 3.46
N TYR A 75 -0.55 2.65 3.19
CA TYR A 75 -0.93 3.96 3.70
C TYR A 75 -1.81 4.74 2.72
N ASP A 76 -2.51 5.77 3.20
CA ASP A 76 -3.22 6.70 2.33
C ASP A 76 -2.23 7.51 1.47
N LEU A 77 -2.51 7.61 0.17
CA LEU A 77 -1.59 8.23 -0.78
C LEU A 77 -1.45 9.75 -0.54
N GLU A 78 -2.55 10.45 -0.22
CA GLU A 78 -2.50 11.90 -0.01
C GLU A 78 -1.77 12.23 1.29
N GLU A 79 -1.95 11.42 2.33
CA GLU A 79 -1.18 11.53 3.57
C GLU A 79 0.31 11.25 3.35
N LEU A 80 0.68 10.25 2.54
CA LEU A 80 2.08 10.00 2.18
C LEU A 80 2.69 11.17 1.41
N LEU A 81 2.01 11.69 0.39
CA LEU A 81 2.50 12.80 -0.41
C LEU A 81 2.67 14.06 0.43
N THR A 82 1.71 14.33 1.32
CA THR A 82 1.81 15.43 2.28
C THR A 82 2.97 15.18 3.23
N GLY A 83 3.10 13.96 3.76
CA GLY A 83 4.13 13.60 4.70
C GLY A 83 5.55 13.76 4.18
N ILE A 84 5.83 13.24 2.99
CA ILE A 84 7.14 13.41 2.33
C ILE A 84 7.50 14.90 2.27
N LYS A 85 6.55 15.77 1.91
CA LYS A 85 6.78 17.21 1.84
C LYS A 85 7.15 17.80 3.21
N PHE A 86 6.46 17.39 4.28
CA PHE A 86 6.76 17.85 5.64
C PHE A 86 8.15 17.39 6.10
N GLU A 87 8.47 16.11 5.92
CA GLU A 87 9.74 15.57 6.39
C GLU A 87 10.94 16.08 5.59
N MET A 88 10.72 16.55 4.35
CA MET A 88 11.75 17.26 3.58
C MET A 88 12.20 18.59 4.22
N GLU A 89 11.49 19.12 5.22
CA GLU A 89 11.97 20.24 6.05
C GLU A 89 13.07 19.82 7.04
N HIS A 90 13.16 18.52 7.33
CA HIS A 90 14.09 17.95 8.32
C HIS A 90 15.22 17.13 7.68
N THR A 91 15.02 16.65 6.46
CA THR A 91 16.04 15.91 5.69
C THR A 91 16.05 16.34 4.23
N SER A 92 17.23 16.36 3.61
CA SER A 92 17.37 16.58 2.17
C SER A 92 17.24 15.29 1.35
N ASP A 93 17.13 14.14 2.02
CA ASP A 93 17.03 12.83 1.39
C ASP A 93 15.57 12.39 1.29
N GLY A 94 15.01 12.40 0.08
CA GLY A 94 13.61 12.08 -0.18
C GLY A 94 13.22 10.65 0.25
N PHE A 95 14.14 9.69 0.20
CA PHE A 95 13.83 8.33 0.66
C PHE A 95 13.74 8.25 2.18
N ILE A 96 14.57 9.02 2.89
CA ILE A 96 14.47 9.15 4.36
C ILE A 96 13.17 9.88 4.73
N ALA A 97 12.79 10.93 3.99
CA ALA A 97 11.52 11.64 4.21
C ALA A 97 10.31 10.71 4.03
N LEU A 98 10.31 9.88 2.99
CA LEU A 98 9.29 8.85 2.76
C LEU A 98 9.22 7.84 3.92
N GLU A 99 10.36 7.33 4.38
CA GLU A 99 10.42 6.37 5.48
C GLU A 99 9.87 6.94 6.79
N ILE A 100 10.24 8.17 7.14
CA ILE A 100 9.70 8.86 8.33
C ILE A 100 8.20 9.09 8.19
N ALA A 101 7.72 9.47 7.01
CA ALA A 101 6.29 9.63 6.76
C ALA A 101 5.52 8.32 6.94
N MET A 102 6.06 7.20 6.45
CA MET A 102 5.47 5.88 6.68
C MET A 102 5.41 5.54 8.18
N ASP A 103 6.48 5.81 8.94
CA ASP A 103 6.52 5.57 10.39
C ASP A 103 5.44 6.34 11.16
N HIS A 104 5.19 7.60 10.77
CA HIS A 104 4.13 8.41 11.35
C HIS A 104 2.74 7.87 11.01
N LEU A 105 2.53 7.45 9.75
CA LEU A 105 1.24 6.93 9.29
C LEU A 105 0.91 5.54 9.83
N GLU A 106 1.91 4.70 10.08
CA GLU A 106 1.72 3.41 10.76
C GLU A 106 1.18 3.61 12.18
N ARG A 107 1.59 4.70 12.85
CA ARG A 107 1.08 5.03 14.18
C ARG A 107 -0.29 5.71 14.13
N ILE A 108 -0.45 6.68 13.23
CA ILE A 108 -1.66 7.52 13.12
C ILE A 108 -1.97 7.70 11.62
N PRO A 109 -2.99 7.02 11.09
CA PRO A 109 -3.26 7.03 9.65
C PRO A 109 -3.54 8.40 9.01
N ASP A 110 -3.96 9.39 9.80
CA ASP A 110 -4.27 10.77 9.37
C ASP A 110 -3.33 11.82 10.01
N TYR A 111 -2.08 11.41 10.29
CA TYR A 111 -1.10 12.22 11.02
C TYR A 111 -0.88 13.60 10.39
N TYR A 112 -0.69 13.68 9.08
CA TYR A 112 -0.31 14.92 8.41
C TYR A 112 -1.49 15.86 8.23
N SER A 113 -2.70 15.32 8.01
CA SER A 113 -3.93 16.11 8.09
C SER A 113 -4.08 16.79 9.46
N ARG A 114 -3.76 16.09 10.56
CA ARG A 114 -3.80 16.67 11.92
C ARG A 114 -2.71 17.71 12.11
N LEU A 115 -1.49 17.43 11.66
CA LEU A 115 -0.36 18.36 11.75
C LEU A 115 -0.66 19.67 11.01
N CYS A 116 -1.17 19.59 9.77
CA CYS A 116 -1.55 20.76 8.98
C CYS A 116 -2.59 21.65 9.70
N ARG A 117 -3.56 21.03 10.39
CA ARG A 117 -4.55 21.78 11.18
C ARG A 117 -3.89 22.49 12.36
N LEU A 118 -3.05 21.77 13.11
CA LEU A 118 -2.33 22.32 14.27
C LEU A 118 -1.44 23.49 13.88
N GLU A 119 -0.69 23.38 12.78
CA GLU A 119 0.16 24.47 12.31
C GLU A 119 -0.65 25.70 11.88
N ARG A 120 -1.76 25.49 11.16
CA ARG A 120 -2.65 26.60 10.77
C ARG A 120 -3.19 27.35 11.98
N GLU A 121 -3.62 26.62 13.01
CA GLU A 121 -4.09 27.18 14.28
C GLU A 121 -2.96 27.97 14.97
N ALA A 122 -1.75 27.40 15.06
CA ALA A 122 -0.60 28.07 15.67
C ALA A 122 -0.19 29.36 14.92
N VAL A 123 -0.22 29.34 13.59
CA VAL A 123 0.05 30.52 12.75
C VAL A 123 -1.02 31.59 12.97
N SER A 124 -2.30 31.21 12.98
CA SER A 124 -3.41 32.12 13.25
C SER A 124 -3.28 32.78 14.63
N ASP A 125 -3.01 31.98 15.66
CA ASP A 125 -2.79 32.45 17.03
C ASP A 125 -1.63 33.44 17.14
N LYS A 126 -0.54 33.17 16.41
CA LYS A 126 0.62 34.08 16.37
C LYS A 126 0.27 35.41 15.71
N LEU A 127 -0.55 35.40 14.66
CA LEU A 127 -0.97 36.62 13.96
C LEU A 127 -1.93 37.47 14.78
N LEU A 128 -2.84 36.85 15.55
CA LEU A 128 -3.81 37.57 16.38
C LEU A 128 -3.22 38.18 17.67
N ARG A 129 -2.03 37.75 18.08
CA ARG A 129 -1.32 38.25 19.28
C ARG A 129 -0.36 39.41 18.99
N ASN A 130 -0.13 39.75 17.72
CA ASN A 130 0.68 40.89 17.28
C ASN A 130 -0.21 42.07 16.86
#